data_AF-A0A652Z113-F1
#
_entry.id   AF-A0A652Z113-F1
#
_cell.length_a   1.000
_cell.length_b   1.000
_cell.length_c   1.000
_cell.angle_alpha   90.00
_cell.angle_beta   90.00
_cell.angle_gamma   90.00
#
_symmetry.space_group_name_H-M   'P 1'
#
loop_
_entity.id
_entity.type
_entity.pdbx_description
1 polymer ?
#
loop_
_entity_poly.entity_id
_entity_poly.type
_entity_poly.pdbx_seq_one_letter_code
_entity_poly.pdbx_strand_id
1 'polypeptide(L)'
;MLFSSLNQVRLIAINTIFGTEKAITVLGKTFVDHKVCNSLNEAIAECRSDLELGIAILITCDADKFSVWVSIPEEVILQPI
;
A
#
# COMPACT_ATOMS: atom_id res chain seq x y z
N MET A 1 -5.41 13.27 -2.65
CA MET A 1 -4.11 13.91 -3.00
C MET A 1 -3.49 13.05 -4.10
N LEU A 2 -2.96 13.66 -5.18
CA LEU A 2 -2.34 12.94 -6.30
C LEU A 2 -0.83 13.19 -6.28
N PHE A 3 -0.01 12.15 -6.29
CA PHE A 3 1.45 12.25 -6.28
C PHE A 3 2.01 12.01 -7.69
N SER A 4 2.69 12.99 -8.26
CA SER A 4 3.24 12.93 -9.63
C SER A 4 4.73 12.58 -9.69
N SER A 5 5.39 12.31 -8.56
CA SER A 5 6.83 12.02 -8.52
C SER A 5 7.15 10.74 -7.76
N LEU A 6 7.82 9.82 -8.45
CA LEU A 6 8.28 8.52 -7.95
C LEU A 6 9.51 8.61 -7.03
N ASN A 7 10.16 9.78 -6.91
CA ASN A 7 11.37 9.95 -6.10
C ASN A 7 11.17 9.73 -4.59
N GLN A 8 9.92 9.58 -4.14
CA GLN A 8 9.56 9.33 -2.75
C GLN A 8 9.05 7.91 -2.48
N VAL A 9 8.99 7.04 -3.51
CA VAL A 9 8.48 5.67 -3.39
C VAL A 9 9.66 4.73 -3.25
N ARG A 10 9.86 4.16 -2.06
CA ARG A 10 10.83 3.07 -1.83
C ARG A 10 10.09 1.76 -1.66
N LEU A 11 10.37 0.81 -2.55
CA LEU A 11 9.97 -0.58 -2.38
C LEU A 11 10.91 -1.23 -1.36
N ILE A 12 10.35 -1.79 -0.29
CA ILE A 12 11.09 -2.43 0.79
C ILE A 12 10.45 -3.76 1.16
N ALA A 13 11.21 -4.61 1.84
CA ALA A 13 10.66 -5.75 2.56
C ALA A 13 10.62 -5.40 4.05
N ILE A 14 9.50 -5.64 4.70
CA ILE A 14 9.33 -5.46 6.15
C ILE A 14 8.89 -6.76 6.78
N ASN A 15 9.21 -6.95 8.06
CA ASN A 15 8.64 -8.02 8.85
C ASN A 15 7.44 -7.46 9.62
N THR A 16 6.31 -8.13 9.54
CA THR A 16 5.13 -7.84 10.34
C THR A 16 4.77 -9.07 11.19
N ILE A 17 3.77 -8.92 12.05
CA ILE A 17 3.19 -10.06 12.79
C ILE A 17 2.59 -11.14 11.88
N PHE A 18 2.37 -10.84 10.60
CA PHE A 18 1.84 -11.78 9.60
C PHE A 18 2.95 -12.42 8.74
N GLY A 19 4.21 -12.00 8.89
CA GLY A 19 5.35 -12.51 8.15
C GLY A 19 6.11 -11.42 7.40
N THR A 20 6.95 -11.80 6.44
CA THR A 20 7.67 -10.83 5.60
C THR A 20 6.76 -10.34 4.48
N GLU A 21 6.51 -9.03 4.46
CA GLU A 21 5.63 -8.39 3.50
C GLU A 21 6.40 -7.42 2.59
N LYS A 22 5.93 -7.32 1.35
CA LYS A 22 6.38 -6.31 0.39
C LYS A 22 5.67 -5.00 0.73
N ALA A 23 6.44 -3.93 0.87
CA ALA A 23 5.89 -2.64 1.29
C ALA A 23 6.45 -1.47 0.49
N ILE A 24 5.68 -0.38 0.52
CA ILE A 24 6.01 0.92 -0.03
C ILE A 24 5.93 1.95 1.09
N THR A 25 6.98 2.75 1.26
CA THR A 25 6.92 3.92 2.15
C THR A 25 6.70 5.19 1.32
N VAL A 26 5.65 5.95 1.64
CA VAL A 26 5.32 7.24 1.01
C VAL A 26 4.79 8.19 2.08
N LEU A 27 5.32 9.43 2.10
CA LEU A 27 4.97 10.46 3.09
C LEU A 27 5.07 10.00 4.56
N GLY A 28 6.06 9.17 4.87
CA GLY A 28 6.23 8.63 6.23
C GLY A 28 5.20 7.59 6.63
N LYS A 29 4.33 7.13 5.72
CA LYS A 29 3.43 6.00 5.92
C LYS A 29 3.94 4.78 5.18
N THR A 30 3.74 3.61 5.77
CA THR A 30 4.07 2.31 5.17
C THR A 30 2.80 1.63 4.68
N PHE A 31 2.83 1.16 3.44
CA PHE A 31 1.74 0.47 2.78
C PHE A 31 2.21 -0.92 2.37
N VAL A 32 1.41 -1.95 2.64
CA VAL A 32 1.69 -3.34 2.25
C VAL A 32 0.87 -3.75 1.04
N ASP A 33 1.42 -4.67 0.24
CA ASP A 33 0.75 -5.20 -0.94
C ASP A 33 -0.53 -5.94 -0.54
N HIS A 34 -1.67 -5.55 -1.11
CA HIS A 34 -2.97 -6.11 -0.75
C HIS A 34 -3.62 -6.88 -1.91
N LYS A 35 -3.74 -6.24 -3.08
CA LYS A 35 -4.45 -6.81 -4.22
C LYS A 35 -3.99 -6.22 -5.54
N VAL A 36 -4.05 -7.02 -6.60
CA VAL A 36 -3.83 -6.58 -7.98
C VAL A 36 -5.15 -6.69 -8.75
N CYS A 37 -5.54 -5.59 -9.39
CA CYS A 37 -6.78 -5.44 -10.14
C CYS A 37 -6.47 -5.20 -11.63
N ASN A 38 -7.42 -5.55 -12.50
CA ASN A 38 -7.28 -5.39 -13.96
C ASN A 38 -7.78 -4.02 -14.45
N SER A 39 -8.41 -3.23 -13.58
CA SER A 39 -8.87 -1.88 -13.90
C SER A 39 -8.84 -0.96 -12.70
N LEU A 40 -8.74 0.35 -12.95
CA LEU A 40 -8.79 1.35 -11.91
C LEU A 40 -10.12 1.33 -11.14
N ASN A 41 -11.24 1.08 -11.82
CA ASN A 41 -12.56 1.01 -11.19
C ASN A 41 -12.68 -0.15 -10.21
N GLU A 42 -12.12 -1.31 -10.57
CA GLU A 42 -12.03 -2.47 -9.68
C GLU A 42 -11.19 -2.13 -8.45
N ALA A 43 -10.00 -1.54 -8.64
CA ALA A 43 -9.15 -1.10 -7.54
C ALA A 43 -9.88 -0.12 -6.61
N ILE A 44 -10.58 0.89 -7.15
CA ILE A 44 -11.36 1.85 -6.36
C ILE A 44 -12.49 1.17 -5.59
N ALA A 45 -13.17 0.20 -6.19
CA ALA A 45 -14.27 -0.52 -5.55
C ALA A 45 -13.80 -1.33 -4.33
N GLU A 46 -12.65 -2.00 -4.45
CA GLU A 46 -12.03 -2.76 -3.35
C GLU A 46 -11.67 -1.88 -2.15
N CYS A 47 -11.23 -0.65 -2.41
CA CYS A 47 -10.76 0.25 -1.36
C CYS A 47 -11.88 0.89 -0.53
N ARG A 48 -13.14 0.74 -0.93
CA ARG A 48 -14.27 1.49 -0.34
C ARG A 48 -14.41 1.21 1.16
N SER A 49 -14.40 -0.06 1.55
CA SER A 49 -14.53 -0.47 2.95
C SER A 49 -13.37 0.03 3.81
N ASP A 50 -12.14 -0.05 3.29
CA ASP A 50 -10.95 0.42 4.01
C ASP A 50 -10.97 1.94 4.21
N LEU A 51 -11.39 2.69 3.19
CA LEU A 51 -11.55 4.14 3.27
C LEU A 51 -12.63 4.55 4.29
N GLU A 52 -13.74 3.79 4.37
CA GLU A 52 -14.79 3.99 5.38
C GLU A 52 -14.28 3.75 6.81
N LEU A 53 -13.28 2.88 6.97
CA LEU A 53 -12.58 2.65 8.25
C LEU A 53 -11.46 3.67 8.52
N GLY A 54 -11.26 4.65 7.63
CA GLY A 54 -10.21 5.67 7.75
C GLY A 54 -8.80 5.17 7.41
N ILE A 55 -8.68 4.00 6.78
CA ILE A 55 -7.41 3.43 6.36
C ILE A 55 -6.92 4.17 5.12
N ALA A 56 -5.62 4.51 5.09
CA ALA A 56 -5.03 5.15 3.93
C ALA A 56 -4.68 4.11 2.87
N ILE A 57 -5.02 4.41 1.63
CA ILE A 57 -4.81 3.52 0.49
C ILE A 57 -3.89 4.19 -0.52
N LEU A 58 -2.99 3.40 -1.11
CA LEU A 58 -2.19 3.76 -2.27
C LEU A 58 -2.56 2.84 -3.43
N ILE A 59 -2.92 3.41 -4.58
CA ILE A 59 -3.11 2.67 -5.83
C ILE A 59 -1.97 3.02 -6.76
N THR A 60 -1.22 2.01 -7.21
CA THR A 60 -0.14 2.16 -8.20
C THR A 60 -0.55 1.50 -9.50
N CYS A 61 -0.29 2.16 -10.63
CA CYS A 61 -0.45 1.57 -11.95
C CYS A 61 0.88 0.96 -12.39
N ASP A 62 0.88 -0.31 -12.77
CA ASP A 62 2.01 -1.01 -13.38
C ASP A 62 1.57 -1.65 -14.70
N ALA A 63 2.05 -1.08 -15.81
CA ALA A 63 1.61 -1.36 -17.17
C ALA A 63 0.07 -1.32 -17.30
N ASP A 64 -0.57 -2.49 -17.36
CA ASP A 64 -2.03 -2.66 -17.55
C ASP A 64 -2.75 -3.11 -16.27
N LYS A 65 -2.06 -3.11 -15.12
CA LYS A 65 -2.60 -3.56 -13.83
C LYS A 65 -2.53 -2.47 -12.77
N PHE A 66 -3.43 -2.57 -11.80
CA PHE A 66 -3.53 -1.64 -10.68
C PHE A 66 -3.30 -2.40 -9.37
N SER A 67 -2.20 -2.09 -8.68
CA SER A 67 -1.93 -2.65 -7.35
C SER A 67 -2.51 -1.73 -6.27
N VAL A 68 -3.27 -2.30 -5.37
CA VAL A 68 -3.79 -1.69 -4.15
C VAL A 68 -2.85 -2.01 -3.01
N TRP A 69 -2.43 -0.97 -2.30
CA TRP A 69 -1.57 -1.06 -1.13
C TRP A 69 -2.28 -0.42 0.06
N VAL A 70 -2.29 -1.12 1.19
CA VAL A 70 -3.05 -0.74 2.39
C VAL A 70 -2.08 -0.24 3.45
N SER A 71 -2.37 0.92 4.04
CA SER A 71 -1.52 1.45 5.12
C SER A 71 -1.63 0.58 6.35
N ILE A 72 -0.50 0.25 6.96
CA ILE A 72 -0.44 -0.47 8.22
C ILE A 72 0.01 0.44 9.36
N PRO A 73 -0.46 0.20 10.61
CA PRO A 73 0.08 0.85 11.79
C PRO A 73 1.58 0.53 11.97
N GLU A 74 2.36 1.44 12.56
CA GLU A 74 3.78 1.16 12.83
C GLU A 74 3.95 0.04 13.87
N GLU A 75 2.97 -0.12 14.75
CA GLU A 75 2.97 -1.11 15.83
C GLU A 75 2.95 -2.56 15.33
N VAL A 76 2.52 -2.80 14.08
CA VAL A 76 2.55 -4.13 13.48
C VAL A 76 3.85 -4.45 12.76
N ILE A 77 4.76 -3.46 12.63
CA ILE A 77 6.07 -3.61 11.98
C ILE A 77 7.09 -4.07 13.03
N LEU A 78 7.69 -5.23 12.81
CA LEU A 78 8.73 -5.78 13.67
C LEU A 78 10.08 -5.12 13.36
N GLN A 79 10.72 -4.56 14.38
CA GLN A 79 12.06 -4.01 14.25
C GLN A 79 13.11 -5.15 14.20
N PRO A 80 14.16 -5.03 13.38
CA PRO A 80 15.32 -5.93 13.48
C PRO A 80 15.96 -5.78 14.85
N ILE A 81 16.20 -6.92 15.52
CA ILE A 81 16.95 -7.00 16.79
C ILE A 81 18.44 -6.81 16.51
#